data_AF-E6KAI3-F1
#
_entry.id   AF-E6KAI3-F1
#
_cell.length_a   1.000
_cell.length_b   1.000
_cell.length_c   1.000
_cell.angle_alpha   90.00
_cell.angle_beta   90.00
_cell.angle_gamma   90.00
#
_symmetry.space_group_name_H-M   'P 1'
#
loop_
_entity.id
_entity.type
_entity.pdbx_description
1 polymer ?
#
loop_
_entity_poly.entity_id
_entity_poly.type
_entity_poly.pdbx_seq_one_letter_code
_entity_poly.pdbx_strand_id
1 'polypeptide(L)'
;MENVIQSRFIEREENLETANQTDETENLRRARRAVEHHFCLLMSRSPADGLHWKSTASDLIEVTHMVWEARFMLDEQARPLTFKYMVRRIFAILHVPEPGNPYVVMNNIKHRKNALGLPITVRMQLLVTRQGRDNPFEPFVD
;
A
#
# COMPACT_ATOMS: atom_id res chain seq x y z
N MET A 1 22.17 46.75 -1.45
CA MET A 1 20.90 46.44 -0.77
C MET A 1 20.11 45.34 -1.51
N GLU A 2 20.29 45.16 -2.82
CA GLU A 2 19.65 44.11 -3.63
C GLU A 2 20.03 42.67 -3.23
N ASN A 3 21.30 42.42 -2.86
CA ASN A 3 21.76 41.09 -2.44
C ASN A 3 21.02 40.52 -1.22
N VAL A 4 20.57 41.37 -0.29
CA VAL A 4 19.85 40.91 0.92
C VAL A 4 18.41 40.50 0.59
N ILE A 5 17.79 41.17 -0.38
CA ILE A 5 16.41 40.87 -0.82
C ILE A 5 16.40 39.57 -1.60
N GLN A 6 17.38 39.36 -2.50
CA GLN A 6 17.52 38.11 -3.25
C GLN A 6 17.82 36.91 -2.34
N SER A 7 18.72 37.04 -1.36
CA SER A 7 18.98 35.96 -0.39
C SER A 7 17.73 35.57 0.42
N ARG A 8 16.95 36.54 0.91
CA ARG A 8 15.69 36.25 1.64
C ARG A 8 14.61 35.60 0.77
N PHE A 9 14.62 35.88 -0.53
CA PHE A 9 13.69 35.27 -1.48
C PHE A 9 14.07 33.80 -1.72
N ILE A 10 15.35 33.51 -1.93
CA ILE A 10 15.87 32.14 -2.11
C ILE A 10 15.62 31.30 -0.86
N GLU A 11 15.96 31.80 0.33
CA GLU A 11 15.70 31.11 1.60
C GLU A 11 14.21 30.78 1.80
N ARG A 12 13.30 31.65 1.36
CA ARG A 12 11.86 31.42 1.47
C ARG A 12 11.40 30.29 0.54
N GLU A 13 11.87 30.27 -0.70
CA GLU A 13 11.56 29.21 -1.67
C GLU A 13 12.10 27.85 -1.21
N GLU A 14 13.34 27.79 -0.71
CA GLU A 14 13.93 26.55 -0.18
C GLU A 14 13.17 26.01 1.04
N ASN A 15 12.69 26.91 1.93
CA ASN A 15 11.87 26.52 3.07
C ASN A 15 10.47 26.01 2.63
N LEU A 16 9.87 26.61 1.60
CA LEU A 16 8.61 26.16 1.02
C LEU A 16 8.74 24.79 0.36
N GLU A 17 9.81 24.57 -0.39
CA GLU A 17 10.10 23.29 -1.05
C GLU A 17 10.35 22.19 -0.01
N THR A 18 11.12 22.49 1.03
CA THR A 18 11.37 21.58 2.17
C THR A 18 10.08 21.25 2.93
N ALA A 19 9.23 22.24 3.19
CA ALA A 19 7.94 22.04 3.85
C ALA A 19 6.98 21.18 3.00
N ASN A 20 6.88 21.45 1.70
CA ASN A 20 6.07 20.66 0.77
C ASN A 20 6.55 19.21 0.69
N GLN A 21 7.86 18.99 0.61
CA GLN A 21 8.44 17.65 0.54
C GLN A 21 8.27 16.87 1.85
N THR A 22 8.31 17.57 2.99
CA THR A 22 8.03 16.97 4.31
C THR A 22 6.57 16.56 4.43
N ASP A 23 5.62 17.40 3.98
CA ASP A 23 4.19 17.08 3.97
C ASP A 23 3.86 15.91 3.02
N GLU A 24 4.42 15.90 1.81
CA GLU A 24 4.26 14.78 0.87
C GLU A 24 4.79 13.47 1.46
N THR A 25 5.94 13.52 2.13
CA THR A 25 6.52 12.33 2.78
C THR A 25 5.65 11.82 3.92
N GLU A 26 5.10 12.71 4.76
CA GLU A 26 4.21 12.30 5.84
C GLU A 26 2.87 11.78 5.32
N ASN A 27 2.33 12.38 4.26
CA ASN A 27 1.14 11.90 3.58
C ASN A 27 1.32 10.48 3.01
N LEU A 28 2.47 10.19 2.40
CA LEU A 28 2.81 8.84 1.94
C LEU A 28 2.93 7.85 3.09
N ARG A 29 3.53 8.25 4.22
CA ARG A 29 3.59 7.41 5.43
C ARG A 29 2.22 7.14 6.01
N ARG A 30 1.36 8.15 6.12
CA ARG A 30 -0.03 8.02 6.56
C ARG A 30 -0.78 7.03 5.66
N ALA A 31 -0.66 7.17 4.34
CA ALA A 31 -1.29 6.27 3.40
C ALA A 31 -0.80 4.82 3.54
N ARG A 32 0.51 4.62 3.71
CA ARG A 32 1.06 3.28 3.96
C ARG A 32 0.52 2.67 5.25
N ARG A 33 0.48 3.44 6.36
CA ARG A 33 -0.10 2.99 7.63
C ARG A 33 -1.58 2.63 7.50
N ALA A 34 -2.36 3.38 6.72
CA ALA A 34 -3.77 3.06 6.46
C ALA A 34 -3.91 1.72 5.70
N VAL A 35 -3.09 1.48 4.69
CA VAL A 35 -3.05 0.19 3.98
C VAL A 35 -2.69 -0.95 4.93
N GLU A 36 -1.62 -0.80 5.72
CA GLU A 36 -1.18 -1.80 6.69
C GLU A 36 -2.28 -2.11 7.72
N HIS A 37 -2.89 -1.07 8.30
CA HIS A 37 -3.96 -1.20 9.29
C HIS A 37 -5.18 -1.95 8.73
N HIS A 38 -5.72 -1.50 7.59
CA HIS A 38 -6.90 -2.12 7.00
C HIS A 38 -6.63 -3.51 6.44
N PHE A 39 -5.42 -3.80 5.97
CA PHE A 39 -5.03 -5.16 5.60
C PHE A 39 -5.05 -6.10 6.81
N CYS A 40 -4.59 -5.64 7.99
CA CYS A 40 -4.71 -6.43 9.22
C CYS A 40 -6.16 -6.70 9.63
N LEU A 41 -7.04 -5.71 9.47
CA LEU A 41 -8.47 -5.88 9.71
C LEU A 41 -9.10 -6.87 8.74
N LEU A 42 -8.64 -6.94 7.49
CA LEU A 42 -9.08 -7.99 6.56
C LEU A 42 -8.56 -9.35 6.99
N MET A 43 -7.29 -9.46 7.38
CA MET A 43 -6.67 -10.73 7.80
C MET A 43 -7.33 -11.36 9.05
N SER A 44 -8.02 -10.58 9.87
CA SER A 44 -8.80 -11.07 11.02
C SER A 44 -10.21 -11.54 10.66
N ARG A 45 -10.68 -11.35 9.41
CA ARG A 45 -12.00 -11.79 8.94
C ARG A 45 -12.09 -13.29 8.69
N SER A 46 -13.30 -13.82 8.72
CA SER A 46 -13.57 -15.21 8.32
C SER A 46 -13.84 -15.27 6.82
N PRO A 47 -13.45 -16.35 6.10
CA PRO A 47 -13.94 -16.60 4.75
C PRO A 47 -15.48 -16.67 4.68
N ALA A 48 -16.13 -17.03 5.79
CA ALA A 48 -17.58 -17.05 5.91
C ALA A 48 -18.22 -15.65 5.93
N ASP A 49 -17.44 -14.58 6.12
CA ASP A 49 -17.94 -13.19 6.11
C ASP A 49 -18.40 -12.76 4.70
N GLY A 50 -18.11 -13.56 3.67
CA GLY A 50 -18.60 -13.34 2.31
C GLY A 50 -17.99 -12.14 1.58
N LEU A 51 -16.79 -11.72 1.99
CA LEU A 51 -16.09 -10.60 1.38
C LEU A 51 -15.45 -11.01 0.04
N HIS A 52 -15.55 -10.19 -1.00
CA HIS A 52 -14.99 -10.52 -2.32
C HIS A 52 -14.00 -9.46 -2.82
N TRP A 53 -12.91 -9.90 -3.45
CA TRP A 53 -11.95 -8.99 -4.08
C TRP A 53 -12.41 -8.61 -5.50
N LYS A 54 -12.46 -7.30 -5.77
CA LYS A 54 -12.91 -6.74 -7.07
C LYS A 54 -11.80 -6.39 -8.04
N SER A 55 -10.54 -6.44 -7.60
CA SER A 55 -9.39 -6.13 -8.46
C SER A 55 -8.72 -7.40 -8.97
N THR A 56 -7.55 -7.26 -9.60
CA THR A 56 -6.83 -8.43 -10.12
C THR A 56 -6.18 -9.22 -8.99
N ALA A 57 -5.97 -10.53 -9.19
CA ALA A 57 -5.18 -11.34 -8.25
C ALA A 57 -3.75 -10.80 -8.09
N SER A 58 -3.17 -10.25 -9.17
CA SER A 58 -1.86 -9.58 -9.13
C SER A 58 -1.85 -8.37 -8.19
N ASP A 59 -2.93 -7.58 -8.17
CA ASP A 59 -3.06 -6.47 -7.23
C ASP A 59 -3.13 -6.96 -5.79
N LEU A 60 -3.88 -8.04 -5.53
CA LEU A 60 -3.94 -8.60 -4.18
C LEU A 60 -2.56 -9.12 -3.72
N ILE A 61 -1.77 -9.70 -4.62
CA ILE A 61 -0.38 -10.11 -4.35
C ILE A 61 0.51 -8.90 -4.08
N GLU A 62 0.41 -7.85 -4.90
CA GLU A 62 1.23 -6.65 -4.77
C GLU A 62 1.01 -5.96 -3.42
N VAL A 63 -0.25 -5.76 -3.00
CA VAL A 63 -0.54 -5.19 -1.67
C VAL A 63 -0.15 -6.13 -0.53
N THR A 64 -0.32 -7.45 -0.70
CA THR A 64 0.13 -8.43 0.31
C THR A 64 1.64 -8.39 0.49
N HIS A 65 2.40 -8.24 -0.60
CA HIS A 65 3.86 -8.14 -0.55
C HIS A 65 4.31 -6.88 0.17
N MET A 66 3.68 -5.73 -0.09
CA MET A 66 3.96 -4.48 0.61
C MET A 66 3.82 -4.62 2.13
N VAL A 67 2.72 -5.23 2.59
CA VAL A 67 2.47 -5.43 4.03
C VAL A 67 3.41 -6.48 4.62
N TRP A 68 3.70 -7.56 3.87
CA TRP A 68 4.66 -8.57 4.29
C TRP A 68 6.07 -7.99 4.50
N GLU A 69 6.52 -7.09 3.63
CA GLU A 69 7.82 -6.39 3.76
C GLU A 69 7.91 -5.51 5.01
N ALA A 70 6.78 -5.08 5.57
CA ALA A 70 6.76 -4.32 6.82
C ALA A 70 7.02 -5.19 8.07
N ARG A 71 6.95 -6.53 7.95
CA ARG A 71 7.35 -7.52 8.98
C ARG A 71 6.68 -7.39 10.35
N PHE A 72 5.56 -6.69 10.47
CA PHE A 72 4.92 -6.41 11.76
C PHE A 72 3.79 -7.39 12.14
N MET A 73 3.23 -8.13 11.18
CA MET A 73 2.25 -9.19 11.49
C MET A 73 2.98 -10.44 11.94
N LEU A 74 2.73 -10.90 13.17
CA LEU A 74 3.44 -11.99 13.82
C LEU A 74 2.55 -13.23 14.01
N ASP A 75 3.18 -14.41 14.07
CA ASP A 75 2.57 -15.65 14.54
C ASP A 75 2.53 -15.73 16.07
N GLU A 76 1.94 -16.81 16.59
CA GLU A 76 1.83 -17.07 18.04
C GLU A 76 3.18 -17.18 18.76
N GLN A 77 4.27 -17.41 18.02
CA GLN A 77 5.63 -17.51 18.53
C GLN A 77 6.41 -16.19 18.32
N ALA A 78 5.70 -15.08 18.06
CA ALA A 78 6.26 -13.75 17.79
C ALA A 78 7.20 -13.69 16.57
N ARG A 79 7.05 -14.62 15.61
CA ARG A 79 7.81 -14.62 14.36
C ARG A 79 6.99 -13.94 13.27
N PRO A 80 7.61 -13.13 12.38
CA PRO A 80 6.86 -12.51 11.29
C PRO A 80 6.23 -13.56 10.37
N LEU A 81 4.96 -13.33 9.99
CA LEU A 81 4.25 -14.19 9.05
C LEU A 81 5.02 -14.33 7.73
N THR A 82 4.92 -15.51 7.13
CA THR A 82 5.51 -15.77 5.82
C THR A 82 4.64 -15.18 4.71
N PHE A 83 5.26 -14.78 3.60
CA PHE A 83 4.52 -14.26 2.45
C PHE A 83 3.47 -15.25 1.95
N LYS A 84 3.85 -16.53 1.82
CA LYS A 84 2.95 -17.60 1.40
C LYS A 84 1.75 -17.77 2.36
N TYR A 85 1.98 -17.66 3.67
CA TYR A 85 0.88 -17.71 4.64
C TYR A 85 -0.10 -16.55 4.44
N MET A 86 0.42 -15.32 4.32
CA MET A 86 -0.42 -14.13 4.13
C MET A 86 -1.23 -14.24 2.84
N VAL A 87 -0.62 -14.64 1.73
CA VAL A 87 -1.29 -14.86 0.44
C VAL A 87 -2.40 -15.89 0.58
N ARG A 88 -2.10 -17.11 1.06
CA ARG A 88 -3.12 -18.15 1.24
C ARG A 88 -4.30 -17.67 2.08
N ARG A 89 -4.02 -16.94 3.17
CA ARG A 89 -5.04 -16.47 4.10
C ARG A 89 -5.93 -15.40 3.47
N ILE A 90 -5.36 -14.35 2.89
CA ILE A 90 -6.13 -13.23 2.32
C ILE A 90 -6.90 -13.66 1.07
N PHE A 91 -6.33 -14.54 0.25
CA PHE A 91 -7.01 -15.09 -0.92
C PHE A 91 -8.24 -15.92 -0.53
N ALA A 92 -8.14 -16.72 0.54
CA ALA A 92 -9.28 -17.45 1.07
C ALA A 92 -10.35 -16.53 1.66
N ILE A 93 -9.96 -15.45 2.37
CA ILE A 93 -10.90 -14.48 2.95
C ILE A 93 -11.68 -13.76 1.85
N LEU A 94 -10.99 -13.36 0.78
CA LEU A 94 -11.56 -12.53 -0.28
C LEU A 94 -12.04 -13.34 -1.51
N HIS A 95 -12.16 -14.67 -1.35
CA HIS A 95 -12.66 -15.60 -2.37
C HIS A 95 -11.93 -15.49 -3.72
N VAL A 96 -10.62 -15.28 -3.69
CA VAL A 96 -9.75 -15.27 -4.88
C VAL A 96 -9.03 -16.61 -4.98
N PRO A 97 -8.94 -17.24 -6.17
CA PRO A 97 -8.14 -18.44 -6.38
C PRO A 97 -6.66 -18.20 -6.04
N GLU A 98 -6.08 -19.01 -5.15
CA GLU A 98 -4.66 -18.88 -4.78
C GLU A 98 -3.76 -19.13 -6.01
N PRO A 99 -2.77 -18.26 -6.28
CA PRO A 99 -1.82 -18.48 -7.36
C PRO A 99 -0.91 -19.68 -7.03
N GLY A 100 -0.59 -20.52 -8.02
CA GLY A 100 0.29 -21.66 -7.80
C GLY A 100 1.69 -21.29 -7.28
N ASN A 101 2.21 -20.11 -7.65
CA ASN A 101 3.45 -19.56 -7.10
C ASN A 101 3.40 -18.03 -6.94
N PRO A 102 3.13 -17.52 -5.72
CA PRO A 102 3.04 -16.09 -5.45
C PRO A 102 4.32 -15.31 -5.77
N TYR A 103 5.50 -15.94 -5.61
CA TYR A 103 6.79 -15.28 -5.89
C TYR A 103 7.00 -15.02 -7.38
N VAL A 104 6.59 -15.97 -8.23
CA VAL A 104 6.65 -15.80 -9.69
C VAL A 104 5.73 -14.67 -10.13
N VAL A 105 4.51 -14.59 -9.58
CA VAL A 105 3.60 -13.50 -9.90
C VAL A 105 4.17 -12.16 -9.44
N MET A 106 4.73 -12.08 -8.24
CA MET A 106 5.40 -10.86 -7.76
C MET A 106 6.59 -10.47 -8.64
N ASN A 107 7.39 -11.44 -9.09
CA ASN A 107 8.49 -11.19 -10.01
C ASN A 107 7.97 -10.59 -11.33
N ASN A 108 6.89 -11.15 -11.88
CA ASN A 108 6.27 -10.63 -13.10
C ASN A 108 5.71 -9.21 -12.91
N ILE A 109 5.12 -8.91 -11.75
CA ILE A 109 4.65 -7.56 -11.40
C ILE A 109 5.81 -6.57 -11.40
N LYS A 110 6.94 -6.92 -10.77
CA LYS A 110 8.15 -6.06 -10.72
C LYS A 110 8.73 -5.79 -12.12
N HIS A 111 8.55 -6.70 -13.07
CA HIS A 111 9.12 -6.61 -14.43
C HIS A 111 8.10 -6.24 -15.52
N ARG A 112 6.87 -5.84 -15.15
CA ARG A 112 5.83 -5.52 -16.14
C ARG A 112 6.23 -4.30 -16.99
N LYS A 113 6.23 -4.46 -18.32
CA LYS A 113 6.60 -3.41 -19.29
C LYS A 113 5.45 -2.48 -19.68
N ASN A 114 4.21 -2.90 -19.44
CA ASN A 114 3.00 -2.16 -19.86
C ASN A 114 2.41 -1.39 -18.68
N ALA A 115 2.87 -0.15 -18.47
CA ALA A 115 2.45 0.73 -17.38
C ALA A 115 1.18 1.56 -17.69
N LEU A 116 0.20 0.99 -18.42
CA LEU A 116 -1.06 1.71 -18.66
C LEU A 116 -1.89 1.89 -17.37
N GLY A 117 -1.62 1.08 -16.34
CA GLY A 117 -2.24 1.18 -15.02
C GLY A 117 -1.24 1.43 -13.91
N LEU A 118 -1.59 2.30 -12.96
CA LEU A 118 -0.81 2.53 -11.74
C LEU A 118 -0.76 1.26 -10.86
N PRO A 119 0.38 0.95 -10.20
CA PRO A 119 0.46 -0.06 -9.13
C PRO A 119 -0.69 0.06 -8.13
N ILE A 120 -1.19 -1.06 -7.60
CA ILE A 120 -2.28 -1.01 -6.61
C ILE A 120 -1.87 -0.18 -5.39
N THR A 121 -0.60 -0.26 -5.01
CA THR A 121 0.00 0.47 -3.90
C THR A 121 -0.10 1.98 -4.12
N VAL A 122 0.18 2.44 -5.34
CA VAL A 122 0.02 3.85 -5.73
C VAL A 122 -1.45 4.25 -5.80
N ARG A 123 -2.31 3.39 -6.37
CA ARG A 123 -3.76 3.66 -6.41
C ARG A 123 -4.34 3.84 -5.01
N MET A 124 -4.01 2.95 -4.08
CA MET A 124 -4.42 3.02 -2.68
C MET A 124 -3.85 4.26 -1.97
N GLN A 125 -2.59 4.61 -2.23
CA GLN A 125 -2.03 5.85 -1.70
C GLN A 125 -2.80 7.08 -2.17
N LEU A 126 -3.15 7.17 -3.45
CA LEU A 126 -3.95 8.28 -3.99
C LEU A 126 -5.36 8.35 -3.39
N LEU A 127 -5.98 7.20 -3.06
CA LEU A 127 -7.26 7.18 -2.34
C LEU A 127 -7.14 7.85 -0.97
N VAL A 128 -6.06 7.59 -0.24
CA VAL A 128 -5.85 8.18 1.10
C VAL A 128 -5.43 9.64 0.99
N THR A 129 -4.44 9.96 0.17
CA THR A 129 -3.83 11.30 0.16
C THR A 129 -4.62 12.33 -0.64
N ARG A 130 -5.27 11.93 -1.75
CA ARG A 130 -6.02 12.86 -2.61
C ARG A 130 -7.52 12.81 -2.41
N GLN A 131 -8.08 11.64 -2.09
CA GLN A 131 -9.53 11.47 -1.93
C GLN A 131 -9.96 11.44 -0.45
N GLY A 132 -9.01 11.52 0.49
CA GLY A 132 -9.31 11.55 1.92
C GLY A 132 -10.01 10.29 2.43
N ARG A 133 -9.86 9.15 1.75
CA ARG A 133 -10.44 7.89 2.22
C ARG A 133 -9.63 7.34 3.38
N ASP A 134 -10.31 7.01 4.48
CA ASP A 134 -9.70 6.34 5.62
C ASP A 134 -9.37 4.89 5.30
N ASN A 135 -10.27 4.17 4.63
CA ASN A 135 -10.07 2.78 4.22
C ASN A 135 -9.70 2.67 2.73
N PRO A 136 -8.43 2.37 2.38
CA PRO A 136 -8.00 2.23 0.99
C PRO A 136 -8.51 0.95 0.30
N PHE A 137 -9.07 -0.02 1.04
CA PHE A 137 -9.62 -1.27 0.48
C PHE A 137 -11.10 -1.17 0.09
N GLU A 138 -11.82 -0.16 0.59
CA GLU A 138 -13.27 0.00 0.38
C GLU A 138 -13.68 -0.09 -1.11
N PRO A 139 -12.96 0.49 -2.10
CA PRO A 139 -13.36 0.35 -3.50
C PRO A 139 -13.10 -1.03 -4.11
N PHE A 140 -12.34 -1.89 -3.41
CA PHE A 140 -11.83 -3.16 -3.93
C PHE A 140 -12.42 -4.38 -3.22
N VAL A 141 -13.22 -4.18 -2.18
CA VAL A 141 -13.86 -5.24 -1.40
C VAL A 141 -15.36 -4.98 -1.29
N ASP A 142 -16.20 -5.96 -1.67
CA ASP A 142 -17.63 -6.03 -1.32
C ASP A 142 -17.92 -7.09 -0.25
#